data_AF-A0A5E4DF91-F1
#
_entry.id   AF-A0A5E4DF91-F1
#
_cell.length_a   1.000
_cell.length_b   1.000
_cell.length_c   1.000
_cell.angle_alpha   90.00
_cell.angle_beta   90.00
_cell.angle_gamma   90.00
#
_symmetry.space_group_name_H-M   'P 1'
#
loop_
_entity.id
_entity.type
_entity.pdbx_description
1 polymer ?
#
loop_
_entity_poly.entity_id
_entity_poly.type
_entity_poly.pdbx_seq_one_letter_code
_entity_poly.pdbx_strand_id
1 'polypeptide(L)'
;MVGTGVAAQHGILIKGGKPLEMAHKIKTVMFDKTGTITYGVPRVMRFLLLTDVATLPLRKVLAVVGTAEASSEHPLGVAVTKYCKEELGTESLGYCMDFQAVPGCGIGCKVSNVEGILAHSEHPQSQWAGHPKEVGSIPMGKDAAPQTFSVLIGNREWMRRNGLTISSDVSDAMTDHEMKGQTAILVAID
;
A
#
# COMPACT_ATOMS: atom_id res chain seq x y z
N MET A 1 -10.09 -43.24 22.45
CA MET A 1 -9.35 -42.34 21.53
C MET A 1 -8.92 -41.11 22.33
N VAL A 2 -7.85 -41.23 23.12
CA VAL A 2 -7.38 -40.15 24.04
C VAL A 2 -6.43 -39.18 23.33
N GLY A 3 -5.63 -39.66 22.38
CA GLY A 3 -4.62 -38.86 21.69
C GLY A 3 -5.17 -37.66 20.90
N THR A 4 -6.36 -37.78 20.29
CA THR A 4 -7.02 -36.66 19.60
C THR A 4 -7.52 -35.60 20.59
N GLY A 5 -7.97 -36.01 21.79
CA GLY A 5 -8.41 -35.09 22.85
C GLY A 5 -7.25 -34.29 23.43
N VAL A 6 -6.10 -34.93 23.65
CA VAL A 6 -4.87 -34.26 24.09
C VAL A 6 -4.38 -33.29 22.99
N ALA A 7 -4.41 -33.68 21.72
CA ALA A 7 -4.04 -32.79 20.61
C ALA A 7 -4.92 -31.54 20.54
N ALA A 8 -6.24 -31.68 20.76
CA ALA A 8 -7.17 -30.56 20.77
C ALA A 8 -6.89 -29.56 21.91
N GLN A 9 -6.45 -30.03 23.08
CA GLN A 9 -6.00 -29.14 24.18
C GLN A 9 -4.79 -28.29 23.80
N HIS A 10 -4.00 -28.73 22.81
CA HIS A 10 -2.86 -28.00 22.27
C HIS A 10 -3.20 -27.25 20.96
N GLY A 11 -4.48 -27.10 20.62
CA GLY A 11 -4.93 -26.38 19.42
C GLY A 11 -4.78 -27.16 18.11
N ILE A 12 -4.53 -28.47 18.16
CA ILE A 12 -4.36 -29.31 16.97
C ILE A 12 -5.62 -30.15 16.75
N LEU A 13 -6.36 -29.85 15.67
CA LEU A 13 -7.54 -30.61 15.29
C LEU A 13 -7.18 -31.79 14.38
N ILE A 14 -7.22 -33.01 14.93
CA ILE A 14 -6.99 -34.25 14.17
C ILE A 14 -8.33 -34.91 13.84
N LYS A 15 -8.66 -35.00 12.54
CA LYS A 15 -9.95 -35.55 12.07
C LYS A 15 -9.93 -37.09 12.00
N GLY A 16 -10.17 -37.74 13.14
CA GLY A 16 -10.29 -39.20 13.26
C GLY A 16 -8.98 -39.92 13.64
N GLY A 17 -9.03 -41.26 13.78
CA GLY A 17 -7.89 -42.05 14.22
C GLY A 17 -6.82 -42.31 13.15
N LYS A 18 -7.24 -42.52 11.89
CA LYS A 18 -6.32 -42.85 10.79
C LYS A 18 -5.26 -41.75 10.51
N PRO A 19 -5.60 -40.44 10.53
CA PRO A 19 -4.59 -39.39 10.42
C PRO A 19 -3.60 -39.35 11.59
N LEU A 20 -4.03 -39.69 12.81
CA LEU A 20 -3.14 -39.74 13.99
C LEU A 20 -2.07 -40.83 13.84
N GLU A 21 -2.46 -42.01 13.36
CA GLU A 21 -1.52 -43.12 13.10
C GLU A 21 -0.57 -42.82 11.93
N MET A 22 -1.09 -42.18 10.88
CA MET A 22 -0.28 -41.77 9.73
C MET A 22 0.75 -40.70 10.10
N ALA A 23 0.40 -39.77 11.00
CA ALA A 23 1.27 -38.68 11.42
C ALA A 23 2.62 -39.19 11.98
N HIS A 24 2.61 -40.30 12.74
CA HIS A 24 3.84 -40.92 13.26
C HIS A 24 4.80 -41.43 12.16
N LYS A 25 4.29 -41.75 10.97
CA LYS A 25 5.08 -42.30 9.86
C LYS A 25 5.62 -41.22 8.90
N ILE A 26 5.23 -39.96 9.09
CA ILE A 26 5.64 -38.86 8.21
C ILE A 26 7.13 -38.57 8.44
N LYS A 27 7.90 -38.49 7.34
CA LYS A 27 9.34 -38.13 7.35
C LYS A 27 9.61 -36.76 6.72
N THR A 28 8.70 -36.29 5.89
CA THR A 28 8.86 -35.06 5.10
C THR A 28 7.62 -34.21 5.27
N VAL A 29 7.80 -32.93 5.60
CA VAL A 29 6.72 -31.95 5.69
C VAL A 29 6.98 -30.88 4.64
N MET A 30 6.00 -30.66 3.78
CA MET A 30 5.98 -29.53 2.86
C MET A 30 5.03 -28.49 3.42
N PHE A 31 5.55 -27.32 3.70
CA PHE A 31 4.75 -26.19 4.14
C PHE A 31 4.35 -25.35 2.94
N ASP A 32 3.07 -24.97 2.87
CA ASP A 32 2.68 -23.84 2.05
C ASP A 32 3.30 -22.56 2.65
N LYS A 33 3.62 -21.58 1.81
CA LYS A 33 4.20 -20.32 2.30
C LYS A 33 3.10 -19.38 2.77
N THR A 34 2.10 -19.15 1.92
CA THR A 34 1.14 -18.06 2.08
C THR A 34 0.03 -18.46 3.04
N GLY A 35 -0.07 -17.80 4.19
CA GLY A 35 -1.09 -18.11 5.19
C GLY A 35 -0.76 -19.30 6.10
N THR A 36 0.35 -20.00 5.85
CA THR A 36 0.88 -21.07 6.72
C THR A 36 2.16 -20.64 7.42
N ILE A 37 3.23 -20.31 6.66
CA ILE A 37 4.46 -19.73 7.24
C ILE A 37 4.30 -18.22 7.43
N THR A 38 3.61 -17.55 6.51
CA THR A 38 3.36 -16.11 6.55
C THR A 38 1.92 -15.82 6.97
N TYR A 39 1.64 -14.58 7.38
CA TYR A 39 0.29 -14.12 7.71
C TYR A 39 -0.67 -14.02 6.51
N GLY A 40 -0.20 -14.30 5.29
CA GLY A 40 -1.03 -14.24 4.08
C GLY A 40 -1.44 -12.84 3.61
N VAL A 41 -1.13 -11.80 4.41
CA VAL A 41 -1.40 -10.39 4.08
C VAL A 41 -0.08 -9.63 3.90
N PRO A 42 0.15 -8.98 2.74
CA PRO A 42 1.34 -8.16 2.55
C PRO A 42 1.28 -6.90 3.42
N ARG A 43 2.46 -6.42 3.83
CA ARG A 43 2.61 -5.17 4.57
C ARG A 43 3.78 -4.39 4.01
N VAL A 44 3.63 -3.07 3.88
CA VAL A 44 4.73 -2.19 3.49
C VAL A 44 5.78 -2.20 4.59
N MET A 45 7.00 -2.60 4.24
CA MET A 45 8.13 -2.70 5.18
C MET A 45 9.03 -1.45 5.14
N ARG A 46 9.20 -0.87 3.95
CA ARG A 46 10.05 0.28 3.69
C ARG A 46 9.47 1.10 2.57
N PHE A 47 9.63 2.42 2.68
CA PHE A 47 9.32 3.39 1.64
C PHE A 47 10.60 4.19 1.37
N LEU A 48 11.04 4.23 0.11
CA LEU A 48 12.27 4.92 -0.30
C LEU A 48 11.92 5.98 -1.33
N LEU A 49 12.27 7.23 -1.04
CA LEU A 49 12.22 8.32 -2.03
C LEU A 49 13.50 8.33 -2.85
N LEU A 50 13.35 8.24 -4.16
CA LEU A 50 14.46 8.26 -5.12
C LEU A 50 14.75 9.66 -5.69
N THR A 51 13.86 10.62 -5.44
CA THR A 51 13.97 12.02 -5.87
C THR A 51 14.13 12.94 -4.66
N ASP A 52 14.61 14.16 -4.90
CA ASP A 52 14.74 15.18 -3.87
C ASP A 52 13.35 15.67 -3.41
N VAL A 53 13.19 15.80 -2.09
CA VAL A 53 11.98 16.29 -1.40
C VAL A 53 11.62 17.72 -1.84
N ALA A 54 12.57 18.46 -2.41
CA ALA A 54 12.35 19.77 -3.00
C ALA A 54 11.37 19.74 -4.19
N THR A 55 11.27 18.62 -4.91
CA THR A 55 10.34 18.47 -6.05
C THR A 55 8.92 18.15 -5.61
N LEU A 56 8.76 17.26 -4.63
CA LEU A 56 7.47 16.89 -4.07
C LEU A 56 7.61 16.43 -2.60
N PRO A 57 6.89 17.03 -1.64
CA PRO A 57 7.01 16.64 -0.25
C PRO A 57 6.48 15.21 -0.03
N LEU A 58 7.11 14.45 0.88
CA LEU A 58 6.78 13.05 1.16
C LEU A 58 5.28 12.82 1.39
N ARG A 59 4.61 13.70 2.15
CA ARG A 59 3.16 13.60 2.39
C ARG A 59 2.35 13.69 1.09
N LYS A 60 2.74 14.55 0.15
CA LYS A 60 2.06 14.67 -1.15
C LYS A 60 2.30 13.43 -2.01
N VAL A 61 3.51 12.87 -1.99
CA VAL A 61 3.81 11.57 -2.63
C VAL A 61 2.91 10.47 -2.07
N LEU A 62 2.84 10.33 -0.75
CA LEU A 62 1.99 9.31 -0.10
C LEU A 62 0.50 9.50 -0.44
N ALA A 63 0.02 10.74 -0.49
CA ALA A 63 -1.37 11.03 -0.86
C ALA A 63 -1.67 10.63 -2.32
N VAL A 64 -0.74 10.94 -3.24
CA VAL A 64 -0.85 10.57 -4.65
C VAL A 64 -0.83 9.05 -4.82
N VAL A 65 0.15 8.36 -4.22
CA VAL A 65 0.31 6.90 -4.30
C VAL A 65 -0.85 6.16 -3.65
N GLY A 66 -1.27 6.58 -2.46
CA GLY A 66 -2.41 5.99 -1.77
C GLY A 66 -3.70 6.13 -2.57
N THR A 67 -3.90 7.26 -3.26
CA THR A 67 -5.06 7.48 -4.14
C THR A 67 -4.99 6.60 -5.39
N ALA A 68 -3.81 6.46 -6.00
CA ALA A 68 -3.61 5.59 -7.16
C ALA A 68 -3.91 4.12 -6.84
N GLU A 69 -3.41 3.62 -5.71
CA GLU A 69 -3.59 2.22 -5.29
C GLU A 69 -4.95 1.94 -4.67
N ALA A 70 -5.72 2.96 -4.26
CA ALA A 70 -7.05 2.75 -3.72
C ALA A 70 -8.04 2.18 -4.76
N SER A 71 -7.77 2.39 -6.04
CA SER A 71 -8.53 1.77 -7.14
C SER A 71 -8.04 0.36 -7.50
N SER A 72 -6.94 -0.11 -6.91
CA SER A 72 -6.34 -1.42 -7.18
C SER A 72 -6.92 -2.50 -6.28
N GLU A 73 -7.40 -3.59 -6.88
CA GLU A 73 -7.86 -4.78 -6.14
C GLU A 73 -6.69 -5.72 -5.74
N HIS A 74 -5.47 -5.41 -6.19
CA HIS A 74 -4.33 -6.27 -5.93
C HIS A 74 -3.96 -6.25 -4.43
N PRO A 75 -3.64 -7.39 -3.79
CA PRO A 75 -3.29 -7.43 -2.37
C PRO A 75 -2.16 -6.47 -1.97
N LEU A 76 -1.20 -6.23 -2.88
CA LEU A 76 -0.15 -5.23 -2.69
C LEU A 76 -0.70 -3.79 -2.68
N GLY A 77 -1.63 -3.47 -3.58
CA GLY A 77 -2.25 -2.15 -3.64
C GLY A 77 -3.07 -1.85 -2.40
N VAL A 78 -3.78 -2.85 -1.87
CA VAL A 78 -4.49 -2.75 -0.58
C VAL A 78 -3.50 -2.48 0.56
N ALA A 79 -2.35 -3.16 0.59
CA ALA A 79 -1.32 -2.92 1.60
C ALA A 79 -0.69 -1.53 1.51
N VAL A 80 -0.43 -1.03 0.30
CA VAL A 80 0.10 0.32 0.06
C VAL A 80 -0.91 1.39 0.45
N THR A 81 -2.18 1.22 0.06
CA THR A 81 -3.27 2.14 0.42
C THR A 81 -3.42 2.24 1.93
N LYS A 82 -3.43 1.09 2.62
CA LYS A 82 -3.48 1.04 4.07
C LYS A 82 -2.30 1.76 4.71
N TYR A 83 -1.09 1.50 4.23
CA TYR A 83 0.12 2.19 4.71
C TYR A 83 0.02 3.72 4.52
N CYS A 84 -0.40 4.19 3.36
CA CYS A 84 -0.53 5.62 3.08
C CYS A 84 -1.58 6.29 3.99
N LYS A 85 -2.72 5.63 4.23
CA LYS A 85 -3.76 6.11 5.15
C LYS A 85 -3.26 6.22 6.59
N GLU A 86 -2.52 5.22 7.06
CA GLU A 86 -1.92 5.21 8.40
C GLU A 86 -0.88 6.33 8.57
N GLU A 87 -0.01 6.54 7.57
CA GLU A 87 1.04 7.58 7.61
C GLU A 87 0.47 9.01 7.49
N LEU A 88 -0.59 9.19 6.70
CA LEU A 88 -1.24 10.50 6.53
C LEU A 88 -2.23 10.82 7.66
N GLY A 89 -2.69 9.81 8.40
CA GLY A 89 -3.70 9.97 9.46
C GLY A 89 -5.08 10.32 8.93
N THR A 90 -5.42 9.92 7.71
CA THR A 90 -6.68 10.25 7.03
C THR A 90 -7.19 9.06 6.23
N GLU A 91 -8.51 8.84 6.32
CA GLU A 91 -9.21 7.86 5.49
C GLU A 91 -9.63 8.43 4.12
N SER A 92 -9.62 9.75 3.99
CA SER A 92 -9.97 10.45 2.76
C SER A 92 -8.80 10.44 1.79
N LEU A 93 -9.07 9.98 0.57
CA LEU A 93 -8.14 9.95 -0.56
C LEU A 93 -8.69 10.80 -1.71
N GLY A 94 -7.85 11.05 -2.72
CA GLY A 94 -8.20 11.91 -3.84
C GLY A 94 -9.06 11.18 -4.88
N TYR A 95 -9.14 11.76 -6.08
CA TYR A 95 -9.84 11.14 -7.20
C TYR A 95 -8.85 10.50 -8.17
N CYS A 96 -9.07 9.22 -8.46
CA CYS A 96 -8.36 8.46 -9.48
C CYS A 96 -9.16 8.47 -10.78
N MET A 97 -8.51 8.84 -11.89
CA MET A 97 -9.04 8.87 -13.25
C MET A 97 -8.16 8.01 -14.16
N ASP A 98 -8.71 7.54 -15.28
CA ASP A 98 -7.99 6.75 -16.29
C ASP A 98 -7.22 5.54 -15.71
N PHE A 99 -7.82 4.82 -14.74
CA PHE A 99 -7.17 3.66 -14.14
C PHE A 99 -7.00 2.52 -15.15
N GLN A 100 -5.76 2.08 -15.32
CA GLN A 100 -5.39 0.95 -16.15
C GLN A 100 -4.56 -0.03 -15.34
N ALA A 101 -4.98 -1.29 -15.30
CA ALA A 101 -4.20 -2.38 -14.73
C ALA A 101 -3.68 -3.30 -15.84
N VAL A 102 -2.38 -3.58 -15.84
CA VAL A 102 -1.73 -4.49 -16.78
C VAL A 102 -1.22 -5.71 -16.00
N PRO A 103 -1.85 -6.89 -16.17
CA PRO A 103 -1.45 -8.11 -15.48
C PRO A 103 0.05 -8.42 -15.66
N GLY A 104 0.73 -8.74 -14.56
CA GLY A 104 2.16 -9.05 -14.56
C GLY A 104 3.10 -7.85 -14.71
N CYS A 105 2.58 -6.63 -14.84
CA CYS A 105 3.37 -5.41 -14.96
C CYS A 105 3.12 -4.45 -13.78
N GLY A 106 1.88 -3.94 -13.67
CA GLY A 106 1.55 -2.87 -12.75
C GLY A 106 0.27 -2.13 -13.12
N ILE A 107 0.09 -0.95 -12.55
CA ILE A 107 -1.01 -0.03 -12.79
C ILE A 107 -0.52 1.32 -13.31
N GLY A 108 -1.40 2.05 -13.98
CA GLY A 108 -1.23 3.44 -14.36
C GLY A 108 -2.54 4.20 -14.19
N CYS A 109 -2.48 5.43 -13.69
CA CYS A 109 -3.66 6.26 -13.52
C CYS A 109 -3.30 7.74 -13.42
N LYS A 110 -4.31 8.60 -13.49
CA LYS A 110 -4.20 10.02 -13.22
C LYS A 110 -4.85 10.33 -11.88
N VAL A 111 -4.14 11.05 -11.03
CA VAL A 111 -4.61 11.41 -9.69
C VAL A 111 -4.85 12.91 -9.63
N SER A 112 -6.02 13.30 -9.11
CA SER A 112 -6.40 14.70 -8.91
C SER A 112 -6.92 14.92 -7.48
N ASN A 113 -6.96 16.19 -7.06
CA ASN A 113 -7.47 16.62 -5.75
C ASN A 113 -6.74 16.02 -4.53
N VAL A 114 -5.41 16.07 -4.53
CA VAL A 114 -4.59 15.66 -3.38
C VAL A 114 -4.37 16.75 -2.33
N GLU A 115 -4.69 18.00 -2.67
CA GLU A 115 -4.47 19.17 -1.81
C GLU A 115 -5.47 19.21 -0.63
N GLY A 116 -6.71 18.78 -0.86
CA GLY A 116 -7.72 18.66 0.20
C GLY A 116 -7.31 17.68 1.32
N ILE A 117 -6.51 16.66 0.98
CA ILE A 117 -6.01 15.66 1.95
C ILE A 117 -4.91 16.27 2.83
N LEU A 118 -4.06 17.11 2.25
CA LEU A 118 -2.94 17.73 2.93
C LEU A 118 -3.40 18.82 3.91
N ALA A 119 -4.44 19.58 3.55
CA ALA A 119 -4.98 20.68 4.35
C ALA A 119 -5.61 20.24 5.68
N HIS A 120 -6.17 19.03 5.77
CA HIS A 120 -6.79 18.53 7.00
C HIS A 120 -5.80 18.10 8.09
N SER A 121 -4.49 18.14 7.81
CA SER A 121 -3.44 17.77 8.76
C SER A 121 -2.71 18.94 9.42
N GLU A 122 -3.03 20.19 9.06
CA GLU A 122 -2.65 21.35 9.85
C GLU A 122 -3.62 21.47 11.03
N HIS A 123 -3.16 21.12 12.23
CA HIS A 123 -3.93 21.26 13.46
C HIS A 123 -4.53 22.68 13.60
N PRO A 124 -5.84 22.84 13.81
CA PRO A 124 -6.39 24.05 14.39
C PRO A 124 -6.02 24.04 15.88
N GLN A 125 -4.90 24.67 16.24
CA GLN A 125 -4.62 25.01 17.63
C GLN A 125 -5.64 26.06 18.10
N SER A 126 -6.64 25.58 18.84
CA SER A 126 -7.26 26.22 20.00
C SER A 126 -7.31 27.77 20.01
N GLN A 127 -8.50 28.32 19.76
CA GLN A 127 -9.01 29.44 20.55
C GLN A 127 -10.54 29.44 20.53
N TRP A 128 -11.10 29.06 21.68
CA TRP A 128 -12.52 29.24 21.99
C TRP A 128 -12.70 30.66 22.52
N ALA A 129 -13.44 31.50 21.79
CA ALA A 129 -14.08 32.71 22.32
C ALA A 129 -15.35 32.98 21.50
N GLY A 130 -16.45 33.28 22.20
CA GLY A 130 -17.80 33.10 21.69
C GLY A 130 -18.28 34.13 20.67
N HIS A 131 -19.23 33.70 19.85
CA HIS A 131 -20.52 34.36 19.52
C HIS A 131 -21.14 33.65 18.30
N PRO A 132 -22.46 33.37 18.27
CA PRO A 132 -23.10 32.84 17.07
C PRO A 132 -23.50 34.01 16.18
N LYS A 133 -22.79 34.22 15.07
CA LYS A 133 -23.25 35.11 13.99
C LYS A 133 -22.88 34.61 12.60
N GLU A 134 -23.93 34.55 11.81
CA GLU A 134 -24.01 34.74 10.36
C GLU A 134 -23.36 33.68 9.45
N VAL A 135 -24.26 33.14 8.61
CA VAL A 135 -23.98 32.40 7.38
C VAL A 135 -23.16 33.32 6.46
N GLY A 136 -21.84 33.26 6.61
CA GLY A 136 -20.87 33.95 5.76
C GLY A 136 -20.35 32.99 4.70
N SER A 137 -20.64 33.31 3.45
CA SER A 137 -20.14 32.72 2.22
C SER A 137 -18.66 32.33 2.33
N ILE A 138 -18.36 31.07 2.00
CA ILE A 138 -17.00 30.58 1.79
C ILE A 138 -16.36 31.46 0.70
N PRO A 139 -15.27 32.19 0.96
CA PRO A 139 -14.60 32.93 -0.09
C PRO A 139 -13.96 31.93 -1.06
N MET A 140 -14.46 31.88 -2.29
CA MET A 140 -13.78 31.26 -3.42
C MET A 140 -12.44 31.95 -3.62
N GLY A 141 -11.39 31.37 -3.06
CA GLY A 141 -10.01 31.84 -3.18
C GLY A 141 -9.27 31.01 -4.22
N LYS A 142 -9.05 31.64 -5.39
CA LYS A 142 -8.14 31.24 -6.49
C LYS A 142 -8.42 29.88 -7.16
N ASP A 143 -9.01 29.95 -8.35
CA ASP A 143 -8.95 28.93 -9.40
C ASP A 143 -7.49 28.62 -9.77
N ALA A 144 -6.82 27.79 -8.98
CA ALA A 144 -5.69 27.01 -9.46
C ALA A 144 -6.30 25.81 -10.20
N ALA A 145 -5.97 25.64 -11.49
CA ALA A 145 -6.40 24.47 -12.23
C ALA A 145 -6.06 23.20 -11.44
N PRO A 146 -6.96 22.20 -11.34
CA PRO A 146 -6.72 21.02 -10.52
C PRO A 146 -5.43 20.33 -10.98
N GLN A 147 -4.40 20.36 -10.13
CA GLN A 147 -3.13 19.74 -10.44
C GLN A 147 -3.37 18.23 -10.57
N THR A 148 -3.17 17.73 -11.78
CA THR A 148 -3.34 16.32 -12.12
C THR A 148 -1.95 15.70 -12.24
N PHE A 149 -1.74 14.60 -11.53
CA PHE A 149 -0.49 13.84 -11.55
C PHE A 149 -0.69 12.56 -12.34
N SER A 150 0.25 12.23 -13.22
CA SER A 150 0.26 10.92 -13.88
C SER A 150 1.10 9.96 -13.02
N VAL A 151 0.51 8.84 -12.62
CA VAL A 151 1.12 7.88 -11.69
C VAL A 151 1.25 6.53 -12.36
N LEU A 152 2.43 5.95 -12.29
CA LEU A 152 2.72 4.59 -12.70
C LEU A 152 3.27 3.81 -11.51
N ILE A 153 2.70 2.64 -11.25
CA ILE A 153 3.16 1.77 -10.15
C ILE A 153 3.35 0.36 -10.70
N GLY A 154 4.51 -0.23 -10.49
CA GLY A 154 4.76 -1.58 -11.01
C GLY A 154 6.20 -2.05 -10.91
N ASN A 155 6.51 -3.06 -11.70
CA ASN A 155 7.85 -3.64 -11.77
C ASN A 155 8.80 -2.85 -12.70
N ARG A 156 10.05 -3.30 -12.79
CA ARG A 156 11.09 -2.67 -13.61
C ARG A 156 10.74 -2.63 -15.10
N GLU A 157 10.12 -3.69 -15.62
CA GLU A 157 9.71 -3.79 -17.02
C GLU A 157 8.56 -2.82 -17.33
N TRP A 158 7.63 -2.62 -16.39
CA TRP A 158 6.55 -1.65 -16.53
C TRP A 158 7.08 -0.22 -16.68
N MET A 159 8.08 0.14 -15.87
CA MET A 159 8.73 1.45 -15.97
C MET A 159 9.45 1.64 -17.31
N ARG A 160 10.23 0.63 -17.73
CA ARG A 160 10.95 0.67 -19.02
C ARG A 160 9.99 0.79 -20.21
N ARG A 161 8.87 0.08 -20.17
CA ARG A 161 7.85 0.13 -21.23
C ARG A 161 7.18 1.50 -21.33
N ASN A 162 7.11 2.25 -20.23
CA ASN A 162 6.61 3.62 -20.20
C ASN A 162 7.72 4.66 -20.42
N GLY A 163 8.91 4.25 -20.88
CA GLY A 163 10.01 5.15 -21.25
C GLY A 163 10.83 5.68 -20.07
N LEU A 164 10.65 5.12 -18.86
CA LEU A 164 11.40 5.53 -17.68
C LEU A 164 12.72 4.75 -17.56
N THR A 165 13.82 5.47 -17.45
CA THR A 165 15.16 4.89 -17.22
C THR A 165 15.42 4.74 -15.73
N ILE A 166 15.59 3.50 -15.27
CA ILE A 166 15.91 3.18 -13.87
C ILE A 166 17.44 3.16 -13.73
N SER A 167 17.97 3.93 -12.76
CA SER A 167 19.41 3.90 -12.42
C SER A 167 19.85 2.53 -11.90
N SER A 168 21.12 2.17 -12.12
CA SER A 168 21.70 0.91 -11.62
C SER A 168 21.52 0.76 -10.11
N ASP A 169 21.74 1.84 -9.36
CA ASP A 169 21.68 1.83 -7.90
C ASP A 169 20.28 1.44 -7.39
N VAL A 170 19.23 1.90 -8.09
CA VAL A 170 17.84 1.57 -7.76
C VAL A 170 17.54 0.11 -8.09
N SER A 171 18.02 -0.37 -9.24
CA SER A 171 17.84 -1.77 -9.63
C SER A 171 18.56 -2.73 -8.68
N ASP A 172 19.76 -2.37 -8.23
CA ASP A 172 20.55 -3.16 -7.29
C ASP A 172 19.88 -3.18 -5.91
N ALA A 173 19.43 -2.02 -5.41
CA ALA A 173 18.66 -1.94 -4.18
C ALA A 173 17.38 -2.78 -4.23
N MET A 174 16.64 -2.76 -5.35
CA MET A 174 15.47 -3.63 -5.52
C MET A 174 15.85 -5.11 -5.46
N THR A 175 16.92 -5.50 -6.15
CA THR A 175 17.39 -6.89 -6.22
C THR A 175 17.81 -7.38 -4.82
N ASP A 176 18.47 -6.55 -4.03
CA ASP A 176 18.84 -6.85 -2.63
C ASP A 176 17.62 -7.11 -1.74
N HIS A 177 16.53 -6.38 -1.97
CA HIS A 177 15.28 -6.57 -1.25
C HIS A 177 14.54 -7.83 -1.71
N GLU A 178 14.52 -8.11 -3.01
CA GLU A 178 13.97 -9.33 -3.58
C GLU A 178 14.70 -10.59 -3.10
N MET A 179 16.04 -10.54 -3.02
CA MET A 179 16.88 -11.63 -2.48
C MET A 179 16.59 -11.94 -1.01
N LYS A 180 16.04 -10.98 -0.25
CA LYS A 180 15.56 -11.16 1.13
C LYS A 180 14.13 -11.73 1.19
N GLY A 181 13.55 -12.11 0.05
CA GLY A 181 12.19 -12.62 -0.06
C GLY A 181 11.10 -11.55 0.07
N GLN A 182 11.46 -10.28 -0.13
CA GLN A 182 10.52 -9.15 -0.09
C GLN A 182 10.05 -8.80 -1.49
N THR A 183 8.81 -8.31 -1.62
CA THR A 183 8.32 -7.79 -2.89
C THR A 183 8.71 -6.32 -3.02
N ALA A 184 9.43 -5.97 -4.09
CA ALA A 184 9.76 -4.59 -4.42
C ALA A 184 8.85 -4.07 -5.55
N ILE A 185 8.32 -2.87 -5.40
CA ILE A 185 7.56 -2.15 -6.43
C ILE A 185 8.17 -0.76 -6.61
N LEU A 186 8.09 -0.24 -7.83
CA LEU A 186 8.49 1.13 -8.15
C LEU A 186 7.25 1.99 -8.35
N VAL A 187 7.39 3.27 -8.01
CA VAL A 187 6.40 4.30 -8.26
C VAL A 187 7.08 5.41 -9.05
N ALA A 188 6.46 5.83 -10.14
CA ALA A 188 6.83 7.03 -10.87
C ALA A 188 5.63 7.99 -10.88
N ILE A 189 5.92 9.28 -10.65
CA ILE A 189 4.94 10.36 -10.61
C ILE A 189 5.46 11.45 -11.54
N ASP A 190 4.61 11.90 -12.46
CA ASP A 190 4.82 13.03 -13.37
C ASP A 190 3.81 14.14 -13.06
#